data_AF-A0A2S7T0Y8-F1
#
_entry.id   AF-A0A2S7T0Y8-F1
#
_cell.length_a   1.000
_cell.length_b   1.000
_cell.length_c   1.000
_cell.angle_alpha   90.00
_cell.angle_beta   90.00
_cell.angle_gamma   90.00
#
_symmetry.space_group_name_H-M   'P 1'
#
loop_
_entity.id
_entity.type
_entity.pdbx_description
1 polymer ?
#
loop_
_entity_poly.entity_id
_entity_poly.type
_entity_poly.pdbx_seq_one_letter_code
_entity_poly.pdbx_strand_id
1 'polypeptide(L)'
;MAQIVGQTTGKEKVAGRTVKELAVTMRLVNSTGTGTVTTLPVLRNITVKSILHRVGTDHTILEGNLQNYAVDSHYERGLEAIVSATYLEQKGLGQALLHIRITLPDVINCHSGDMLETDVSVLSGTYTSYFNVAQCVTDIQWVDAFGVEHGIPYIAIKAVQGAVASHPEVIGDGVQTITLLNFDQGLATTAATTDANQVVTGIQLNTNIGTFNETADHLNSRSMRMFETQTARYIRGQCYRIHSHNGALMHDVRITLTMNAALNTAANNFIVVRGYKHDGETHIRAHETMHKHQTAHVQHVAKHIGNDAISKSLNAARNGARHLR
;
A
#
# COMPACT_ATOMS: atom_id res chain seq x y z
N MET A 1 -15.76 -11.89 0.86
CA MET A 1 -15.45 -11.39 -0.49
C MET A 1 -16.70 -10.73 -1.03
N ALA A 2 -16.63 -9.44 -1.35
CA ALA A 2 -17.72 -8.69 -1.95
C ALA A 2 -17.40 -8.43 -3.43
N GLN A 3 -18.35 -8.75 -4.32
CA GLN A 3 -18.22 -8.59 -5.76
C GLN A 3 -19.01 -7.38 -6.24
N ILE A 4 -18.36 -6.48 -6.98
CA ILE A 4 -18.93 -5.24 -7.54
C ILE A 4 -19.04 -5.42 -9.05
N VAL A 5 -20.26 -5.30 -9.61
CA VAL A 5 -20.48 -5.35 -11.07
C VAL A 5 -20.92 -3.97 -11.57
N GLY A 6 -20.23 -3.45 -12.58
CA GLY A 6 -20.57 -2.15 -13.19
C GLY A 6 -20.23 -0.91 -12.34
N GLN A 7 -21.02 0.16 -12.46
CA GLN A 7 -20.88 1.40 -11.70
C GLN A 7 -21.55 1.27 -10.31
N THR A 8 -21.03 0.39 -9.47
CA THR A 8 -21.60 0.16 -8.13
C THR A 8 -20.57 0.42 -7.03
N THR A 9 -21.08 0.64 -5.81
CA THR A 9 -20.26 0.71 -4.60
C THR A 9 -20.24 -0.67 -3.95
N GLY A 10 -19.05 -1.17 -3.63
CA GLY A 10 -18.88 -2.39 -2.84
C GLY A 10 -18.46 -2.06 -1.42
N LYS A 11 -18.86 -2.94 -0.50
CA LYS A 11 -18.50 -2.84 0.91
C LYS A 11 -17.91 -4.16 1.39
N GLU A 12 -16.84 -4.08 2.17
CA GLU A 12 -16.29 -5.20 2.93
C GLU A 12 -16.19 -4.84 4.40
N LYS A 13 -16.51 -5.80 5.28
CA LYS A 13 -16.40 -5.66 6.73
C LYS A 13 -15.54 -6.77 7.30
N VAL A 14 -14.66 -6.41 8.22
CA VAL A 14 -13.78 -7.33 8.93
C VAL A 14 -13.94 -7.11 10.43
N ALA A 15 -14.27 -8.18 11.15
CA ALA A 15 -14.33 -8.23 12.61
C ALA A 15 -13.69 -9.53 13.10
N GLY A 16 -13.04 -9.50 14.28
CA GLY A 16 -12.43 -10.68 14.89
C GLY A 16 -11.25 -11.27 14.13
N ARG A 17 -10.57 -10.49 13.27
CA ARG A 17 -9.45 -10.92 12.42
C ARG A 17 -8.29 -9.94 12.53
N THR A 18 -7.09 -10.44 12.26
CA THR A 18 -5.88 -9.64 12.10
C THR A 18 -5.60 -9.49 10.61
N VAL A 19 -5.46 -8.25 10.13
CA VAL A 19 -5.27 -7.96 8.70
C VAL A 19 -4.13 -6.97 8.50
N LYS A 20 -3.49 -7.00 7.32
CA LYS A 20 -2.40 -6.06 6.98
C LYS A 20 -2.50 -5.51 5.56
N GLU A 21 -3.26 -6.15 4.69
CA GLU A 21 -3.27 -5.81 3.28
C GLU A 21 -4.69 -5.85 2.73
N LEU A 22 -5.04 -4.82 1.97
CA LEU A 22 -6.25 -4.80 1.17
C LEU A 22 -5.88 -5.22 -0.26
N ALA A 23 -6.45 -6.33 -0.71
CA ALA A 23 -6.37 -6.78 -2.08
C ALA A 23 -7.59 -6.25 -2.86
N VAL A 24 -7.32 -5.54 -3.94
CA VAL A 24 -8.32 -5.10 -4.93
C VAL A 24 -8.01 -5.82 -6.23
N THR A 25 -8.93 -6.69 -6.65
CA THR A 25 -8.83 -7.40 -7.93
C THR A 25 -9.86 -6.83 -8.89
N MET A 26 -9.46 -6.50 -10.11
CA MET A 26 -10.39 -6.02 -11.12
C MET A 26 -10.32 -6.88 -12.36
N ARG A 27 -11.48 -7.20 -12.91
CA ARG A 27 -11.63 -7.76 -14.24
C ARG A 27 -12.23 -6.70 -15.15
N LEU A 28 -11.46 -6.28 -16.14
CA LEU A 28 -11.88 -5.35 -17.18
C LEU A 28 -12.11 -6.13 -18.47
N VAL A 29 -13.24 -5.91 -19.12
CA VAL A 29 -13.60 -6.59 -20.37
C VAL A 29 -13.79 -5.56 -21.47
N ASN A 30 -13.02 -5.67 -22.55
CA ASN A 30 -13.13 -4.78 -23.71
C ASN A 30 -14.44 -5.07 -24.47
N SER A 31 -15.14 -4.02 -24.89
CA SER A 31 -16.39 -4.10 -25.66
C SER A 31 -16.19 -4.55 -27.11
N THR A 32 -14.99 -4.38 -27.68
CA THR A 32 -14.70 -4.56 -29.12
C THR A 32 -13.76 -5.73 -29.44
N GLY A 33 -13.32 -6.49 -28.43
CA GLY A 33 -12.54 -7.71 -28.63
C GLY A 33 -11.09 -7.56 -29.10
N THR A 34 -10.70 -6.37 -29.57
CA THR A 34 -9.35 -6.06 -30.04
C THR A 34 -8.87 -4.76 -29.39
N GLY A 35 -7.65 -4.77 -28.84
CA GLY A 35 -7.02 -3.56 -28.30
C GLY A 35 -6.30 -3.74 -26.97
N THR A 36 -5.23 -2.98 -26.80
CA THR A 36 -4.50 -2.85 -25.52
C THR A 36 -5.36 -2.08 -24.53
N VAL A 37 -5.59 -2.65 -23.35
CA VAL A 37 -6.32 -1.95 -22.28
C VAL A 37 -5.37 -1.01 -21.55
N THR A 38 -5.52 0.31 -21.71
CA THR A 38 -4.85 1.29 -20.85
C THR A 38 -5.61 1.41 -19.52
N THR A 39 -4.98 0.94 -18.44
CA THR A 39 -5.66 0.68 -17.16
C THR A 39 -5.56 1.82 -16.15
N LEU A 40 -4.52 2.65 -16.23
CA LEU A 40 -4.29 3.76 -15.29
C LEU A 40 -5.44 4.80 -15.23
N PRO A 41 -6.05 5.25 -16.35
CA PRO A 41 -7.15 6.21 -16.29
C PRO A 41 -8.40 5.66 -15.56
N VAL A 42 -8.63 4.34 -15.64
CA VAL A 42 -9.74 3.66 -14.93
C VAL A 42 -9.53 3.75 -13.43
N LEU A 43 -8.31 3.54 -12.95
CA LEU A 43 -7.97 3.55 -11.52
C LEU A 43 -8.13 4.92 -10.86
N ARG A 44 -8.06 6.01 -11.62
CA ARG A 44 -8.24 7.39 -11.09
C ARG A 44 -9.66 7.62 -10.58
N ASN A 45 -10.64 6.96 -11.19
CA ASN A 45 -12.06 7.13 -10.91
C ASN A 45 -12.62 6.07 -9.95
N ILE A 46 -11.74 5.29 -9.32
CA ILE A 46 -12.11 4.33 -8.28
C ILE A 46 -11.57 4.85 -6.96
N THR A 47 -12.47 5.10 -6.02
CA THR A 47 -12.10 5.58 -4.68
C THR A 47 -12.22 4.46 -3.67
N VAL A 48 -11.22 4.33 -2.80
CA VAL A 48 -11.21 3.38 -1.69
C VAL A 48 -11.20 4.18 -0.40
N LYS A 49 -12.07 3.82 0.53
CA LYS A 49 -12.11 4.36 1.89
C LYS A 49 -12.20 3.22 2.89
N SER A 50 -11.31 3.18 3.87
CA SER A 50 -11.38 2.24 4.98
C SER A 50 -11.44 2.97 6.31
N ILE A 51 -12.40 2.60 7.15
CA ILE A 51 -12.63 3.15 8.49
C ILE A 51 -12.57 2.01 9.49
N LEU A 52 -11.74 2.16 10.51
CA LEU A 52 -11.74 1.30 11.69
C LEU A 52 -12.63 1.93 12.77
N HIS A 53 -13.71 1.24 13.10
CA HIS A 53 -14.57 1.54 14.24
C HIS A 53 -14.00 0.83 15.48
N ARG A 54 -13.49 1.60 16.46
CA ARG A 54 -12.85 1.07 17.67
C ARG A 54 -13.18 1.93 18.88
N VAL A 55 -13.69 1.29 19.94
CA VAL A 55 -14.03 1.94 21.23
C VAL A 55 -14.89 3.21 21.05
N GLY A 56 -15.87 3.16 20.14
CA GLY A 56 -16.76 4.28 19.86
C GLY A 56 -16.13 5.45 19.09
N THR A 57 -14.91 5.29 18.57
CA THR A 57 -14.23 6.26 17.72
C THR A 57 -13.98 5.69 16.32
N ASP A 58 -14.12 6.54 15.31
CA ASP A 58 -13.84 6.17 13.92
C ASP A 58 -12.44 6.65 13.53
N HIS A 59 -11.64 5.73 12.98
CA HIS A 59 -10.30 6.01 12.51
C HIS A 59 -10.22 5.75 11.01
N THR A 60 -10.04 6.80 10.21
CA THR A 60 -9.73 6.64 8.79
C THR A 60 -8.37 5.99 8.62
N ILE A 61 -8.35 4.78 8.07
CA ILE A 61 -7.13 4.02 7.77
C ILE A 61 -6.57 4.46 6.42
N LEU A 62 -7.43 4.58 5.41
CA LEU A 62 -7.04 5.07 4.08
C LEU A 62 -8.25 5.70 3.40
N GLU A 63 -8.02 6.74 2.60
CA GLU A 63 -9.03 7.41 1.79
C GLU A 63 -8.38 8.04 0.56
N GLY A 64 -8.79 7.64 -0.64
CA GLY A 64 -8.26 8.21 -1.87
C GLY A 64 -8.53 7.38 -3.12
N ASN A 65 -7.93 7.77 -4.24
CA ASN A 65 -8.08 7.05 -5.51
C ASN A 65 -7.18 5.81 -5.57
N LEU A 66 -7.62 4.80 -6.31
CA LEU A 66 -6.94 3.52 -6.44
C LEU A 66 -5.64 3.64 -7.26
N GLN A 67 -5.55 4.61 -8.17
CA GLN A 67 -4.34 4.91 -8.94
C GLN A 67 -3.15 5.23 -8.03
N ASN A 68 -3.35 6.10 -7.03
CA ASN A 68 -2.31 6.52 -6.11
C ASN A 68 -1.80 5.33 -5.29
N TYR A 69 -2.71 4.51 -4.75
CA TYR A 69 -2.34 3.32 -3.99
C TYR A 69 -1.63 2.27 -4.85
N ALA A 70 -2.07 2.09 -6.11
CA ALA A 70 -1.43 1.17 -7.03
C ALA A 70 0.04 1.55 -7.25
N VAL A 71 0.30 2.80 -7.62
CA VAL A 71 1.65 3.30 -7.94
C VAL A 71 2.55 3.34 -6.71
N ASP A 72 2.03 3.78 -5.56
CA ASP A 72 2.80 3.81 -4.31
C ASP A 72 3.13 2.40 -3.77
N SER A 73 2.16 1.49 -3.74
CA SER A 73 2.35 0.13 -3.21
C SER A 73 3.26 -0.75 -4.08
N HIS A 74 3.41 -0.40 -5.36
CA HIS A 74 4.30 -1.10 -6.29
C HIS A 74 5.50 -0.25 -6.67
N TYR A 75 5.94 0.69 -5.83
CA TYR A 75 7.15 1.49 -6.08
C TYR A 75 8.35 0.65 -6.58
N GLU A 76 8.56 -0.54 -5.98
CA GLU A 76 9.67 -1.44 -6.31
C GLU A 76 9.36 -2.39 -7.48
N ARG A 77 8.10 -2.49 -7.93
CA ARG A 77 7.62 -3.42 -8.98
C ARG A 77 7.09 -2.67 -10.20
N GLY A 78 7.20 -3.28 -11.38
CA GLY A 78 6.78 -2.62 -12.64
C GLY A 78 5.32 -2.20 -12.55
N LEU A 79 4.89 -1.16 -13.27
CA LEU A 79 3.46 -1.05 -13.61
C LEU A 79 3.00 -2.34 -14.33
N GLU A 80 3.94 -2.94 -15.09
CA GLU A 80 4.03 -4.35 -15.51
C GLU A 80 3.38 -5.35 -14.53
N ALA A 81 3.75 -5.22 -13.26
CA ALA A 81 3.35 -6.14 -12.20
C ALA A 81 1.97 -5.83 -11.60
N ILE A 82 1.54 -4.56 -11.63
CA ILE A 82 0.16 -4.15 -11.27
C ILE A 82 -0.82 -4.66 -12.34
N VAL A 83 -0.41 -4.50 -13.59
CA VAL A 83 -1.14 -4.90 -14.79
C VAL A 83 -0.59 -6.25 -15.24
N SER A 84 -0.81 -7.29 -14.43
CA SER A 84 -0.82 -8.64 -14.97
C SER A 84 -2.08 -8.79 -15.83
N ALA A 85 -2.16 -8.02 -16.91
CA ALA A 85 -3.14 -8.21 -17.97
C ALA A 85 -2.79 -9.55 -18.64
N THR A 86 -3.13 -10.64 -17.96
CA THR A 86 -3.30 -11.92 -18.62
C THR A 86 -4.45 -11.69 -19.58
N TYR A 87 -4.13 -11.44 -20.84
CA TYR A 87 -5.11 -11.40 -21.92
C TYR A 87 -5.72 -12.80 -22.01
N LEU A 88 -6.83 -12.99 -21.30
CA LEU A 88 -7.64 -14.17 -21.44
C LEU A 88 -8.46 -13.97 -22.71
N GLU A 89 -7.97 -14.47 -23.84
CA GLU A 89 -8.78 -14.65 -25.06
C GLU A 89 -9.82 -15.75 -24.80
N GLN A 90 -10.83 -15.44 -23.98
CA GLN A 90 -12.03 -16.24 -23.91
C GLN A 90 -13.09 -15.58 -24.79
N LYS A 91 -13.44 -16.27 -25.89
CA LYS A 91 -14.55 -15.91 -26.80
C LYS A 91 -14.38 -14.57 -27.55
N GLY A 92 -13.16 -14.23 -27.98
CA GLY A 92 -12.91 -13.03 -28.80
C GLY A 92 -13.10 -11.71 -28.05
N LEU A 93 -13.12 -11.71 -26.71
CA LEU A 93 -13.13 -10.51 -25.88
C LEU A 93 -11.78 -10.35 -25.18
N GLY A 94 -11.08 -9.24 -25.43
CA GLY A 94 -9.88 -8.88 -24.68
C GLY A 94 -10.22 -8.60 -23.22
N GLN A 95 -9.56 -9.27 -22.29
CA GLN A 95 -9.75 -9.10 -20.84
C GLN A 95 -8.44 -8.67 -20.20
N ALA A 96 -8.53 -7.79 -19.21
CA ALA A 96 -7.41 -7.45 -18.33
C ALA A 96 -7.78 -7.77 -16.89
N LEU A 97 -6.88 -8.46 -16.20
CA LEU A 97 -6.94 -8.65 -14.76
C LEU A 97 -5.95 -7.69 -14.10
N LEU A 98 -6.42 -6.97 -13.09
CA LEU A 98 -5.58 -6.09 -12.28
C LEU A 98 -5.56 -6.63 -10.87
N HIS A 99 -4.38 -6.73 -10.29
CA HIS A 99 -4.20 -7.14 -8.91
C HIS A 99 -3.45 -6.04 -8.17
N ILE A 100 -4.16 -5.31 -7.33
CA ILE A 100 -3.62 -4.21 -6.55
C ILE A 100 -3.61 -4.62 -5.09
N ARG A 101 -2.43 -4.62 -4.49
CA ARG A 101 -2.24 -4.90 -3.05
C ARG A 101 -1.83 -3.63 -2.36
N ILE A 102 -2.64 -3.19 -1.40
CA ILE A 102 -2.38 -2.03 -0.57
C ILE A 102 -1.95 -2.54 0.80
N THR A 103 -0.64 -2.62 1.02
CA THR A 103 -0.08 -3.08 2.29
C THR A 103 -0.06 -1.94 3.30
N LEU A 104 -0.60 -2.16 4.49
CA LEU A 104 -0.56 -1.21 5.59
C LEU A 104 0.84 -1.18 6.26
N PRO A 105 1.21 -0.04 6.86
CA PRO A 105 2.47 0.10 7.60
C PRO A 105 2.57 -0.87 8.80
N ASP A 106 1.46 -1.15 9.46
CA ASP A 106 1.35 -2.14 10.55
C ASP A 106 0.09 -3.01 10.38
N VAL A 107 -0.02 -4.08 11.15
CA VAL A 107 -1.23 -4.92 11.23
C VAL A 107 -2.35 -4.18 11.95
N ILE A 108 -3.60 -4.49 11.62
CA ILE A 108 -4.78 -4.12 12.39
C ILE A 108 -5.33 -5.37 13.06
N ASN A 109 -5.42 -5.37 14.38
CA ASN A 109 -6.08 -6.41 15.15
C ASN A 109 -7.52 -5.99 15.46
N CYS A 110 -8.50 -6.47 14.69
CA CYS A 110 -9.91 -6.21 14.98
C CYS A 110 -10.37 -7.11 16.14
N HIS A 111 -10.38 -6.56 17.36
CA HIS A 111 -10.81 -7.28 18.55
C HIS A 111 -12.34 -7.40 18.62
N SER A 112 -12.85 -8.05 19.66
CA SER A 112 -14.28 -8.10 19.93
C SER A 112 -14.84 -6.68 20.10
N GLY A 113 -15.78 -6.30 19.24
CA GLY A 113 -16.39 -4.96 19.22
C GLY A 113 -15.77 -3.99 18.20
N ASP A 114 -14.59 -4.31 17.66
CA ASP A 114 -13.98 -3.53 16.58
C ASP A 114 -14.53 -3.99 15.22
N MET A 115 -14.64 -3.07 14.28
CA MET A 115 -15.00 -3.36 12.89
C MET A 115 -14.19 -2.50 11.94
N LEU A 116 -13.50 -3.12 10.99
CA LEU A 116 -12.90 -2.43 9.85
C LEU A 116 -13.87 -2.51 8.68
N GLU A 117 -14.43 -1.38 8.28
CA GLU A 117 -15.28 -1.23 7.10
C GLU A 117 -14.46 -0.64 5.96
N THR A 118 -14.64 -1.19 4.76
CA THR A 118 -14.01 -0.68 3.53
C THR A 118 -15.05 -0.52 2.46
N ASP A 119 -15.11 0.67 1.92
CA ASP A 119 -15.96 1.07 0.82
C ASP A 119 -15.11 1.31 -0.43
N VAL A 120 -15.55 0.73 -1.55
CA VAL A 120 -15.01 1.04 -2.87
C VAL A 120 -16.11 1.57 -3.75
N SER A 121 -15.92 2.78 -4.25
CA SER A 121 -16.86 3.44 -5.15
C SER A 121 -16.24 3.61 -6.52
N VAL A 122 -16.96 3.16 -7.54
CA VAL A 122 -16.60 3.35 -8.94
C VAL A 122 -17.38 4.55 -9.47
N LEU A 123 -16.68 5.65 -9.79
CA LEU A 123 -17.31 6.89 -10.24
C LEU A 123 -17.87 6.76 -11.67
N SER A 124 -18.83 7.61 -12.01
CA SER A 124 -19.35 7.68 -13.37
C SER A 124 -18.24 8.03 -14.37
N GLY A 125 -18.26 7.41 -15.55
CA GLY A 125 -17.23 7.59 -16.58
C GLY A 125 -15.92 6.82 -16.34
N THR A 126 -15.83 6.00 -15.27
CA THR A 126 -14.70 5.07 -15.06
C THR A 126 -14.49 4.13 -16.24
N TYR A 127 -15.60 3.56 -16.72
CA TYR A 127 -15.62 2.69 -17.89
C TYR A 127 -16.11 3.49 -19.09
N THR A 128 -15.18 3.84 -19.98
CA THR A 128 -15.49 4.45 -21.27
C THR A 128 -16.14 3.44 -22.22
N SER A 129 -16.55 3.87 -23.41
CA SER A 129 -17.17 3.00 -24.44
C SER A 129 -16.31 1.80 -24.84
N TYR A 130 -15.02 1.81 -24.50
CA TYR A 130 -14.09 0.70 -24.70
C TYR A 130 -14.34 -0.51 -23.79
N PHE A 131 -15.13 -0.37 -22.72
CA PHE A 131 -15.37 -1.46 -21.76
C PHE A 131 -16.83 -1.94 -21.80
N ASN A 132 -17.00 -3.26 -21.74
CA ASN A 132 -18.28 -3.87 -21.44
C ASN A 132 -18.55 -3.79 -19.93
N VAL A 133 -19.20 -2.71 -19.50
CA VAL A 133 -19.47 -2.38 -18.09
C VAL A 133 -20.18 -3.52 -17.35
N ALA A 134 -21.10 -4.22 -18.01
CA ALA A 134 -21.86 -5.32 -17.40
C ALA A 134 -21.00 -6.55 -17.06
N GLN A 135 -19.81 -6.65 -17.63
CA GLN A 135 -18.86 -7.73 -17.40
C GLN A 135 -17.62 -7.28 -16.61
N CYS A 136 -17.51 -5.99 -16.33
CA CYS A 136 -16.43 -5.46 -15.50
C CYS A 136 -16.75 -5.69 -14.03
N VAL A 137 -15.79 -6.28 -13.32
CA VAL A 137 -15.93 -6.67 -11.92
C VAL A 137 -14.80 -6.06 -11.10
N THR A 138 -15.12 -5.54 -9.92
CA THR A 138 -14.14 -5.17 -8.90
C THR A 138 -14.43 -5.96 -7.63
N ASP A 139 -13.43 -6.70 -7.16
CA ASP A 139 -13.48 -7.48 -5.93
C ASP A 139 -12.53 -6.87 -4.91
N ILE A 140 -12.99 -6.80 -3.67
CA ILE A 140 -12.19 -6.37 -2.53
C ILE A 140 -12.12 -7.44 -1.45
N GLN A 141 -10.92 -7.59 -0.90
CA GLN A 141 -10.66 -8.51 0.18
C GLN A 141 -9.53 -8.02 1.10
N TRP A 142 -9.78 -7.98 2.40
CA TRP A 142 -8.71 -7.91 3.40
C TRP A 142 -8.04 -9.26 3.59
N VAL A 143 -6.70 -9.25 3.50
CA VAL A 143 -5.83 -10.40 3.65
C VAL A 143 -5.45 -10.57 5.11
N ASP A 144 -5.63 -11.80 5.61
CA ASP A 144 -5.24 -12.17 6.97
C ASP A 144 -3.74 -12.04 7.17
N ALA A 145 -3.37 -11.59 8.36
CA ALA A 145 -2.01 -11.45 8.80
C ALA A 145 -1.85 -11.99 10.22
N PHE A 146 -0.59 -12.15 10.63
CA PHE A 146 -0.22 -12.39 12.02
C PHE A 146 0.70 -11.26 12.45
N GLY A 147 0.51 -10.74 13.66
CA GLY A 147 1.37 -9.69 14.17
C GLY A 147 0.82 -9.03 15.42
N VAL A 148 1.59 -8.07 15.89
CA VAL A 148 1.27 -7.22 17.03
C VAL A 148 1.07 -5.82 16.50
N GLU A 149 -0.10 -5.25 16.74
CA GLU A 149 -0.45 -3.87 16.36
C GLU A 149 0.19 -2.90 17.36
N HIS A 150 1.10 -2.03 16.93
CA HIS A 150 1.80 -1.06 17.78
C HIS A 150 1.12 0.32 17.82
N GLY A 151 0.19 0.55 16.89
CA GLY A 151 -0.60 1.77 16.75
C GLY A 151 -1.58 1.60 15.59
N ILE A 152 -2.48 2.57 15.42
CA ILE A 152 -3.50 2.52 14.36
C ILE A 152 -2.83 2.96 13.04
N PRO A 153 -2.62 2.06 12.06
CA PRO A 153 -1.96 2.41 10.82
C PRO A 153 -2.82 3.37 9.99
N TYR A 154 -2.16 4.25 9.24
CA TYR A 154 -2.83 5.10 8.26
C TYR A 154 -2.00 5.26 6.98
N ILE A 155 -2.72 5.47 5.87
CA ILE A 155 -2.19 5.93 4.60
C ILE A 155 -2.95 7.19 4.23
N ALA A 156 -2.29 8.34 4.32
CA ALA A 156 -2.87 9.62 3.96
C ALA A 156 -2.36 10.08 2.60
N ILE A 157 -3.27 10.57 1.75
CA ILE A 157 -2.94 11.12 0.45
C ILE A 157 -3.26 12.61 0.49
N LYS A 158 -2.26 13.44 0.20
CA LYS A 158 -2.39 14.90 0.14
C LYS A 158 -2.17 15.36 -1.29
N ALA A 159 -3.15 16.07 -1.86
CA ALA A 159 -3.02 16.63 -3.18
C ALA A 159 -2.13 17.88 -3.13
N VAL A 160 -1.21 17.98 -4.08
CA VAL A 160 -0.38 19.16 -4.26
C VAL A 160 -1.13 20.13 -5.17
N GLN A 161 -1.16 21.41 -4.78
CA GLN A 161 -1.83 22.45 -5.55
C GLN A 161 -1.14 22.65 -6.91
N GLY A 162 -1.91 22.80 -7.98
CA GLY A 162 -1.40 23.10 -9.32
C GLY A 162 -0.89 24.55 -9.46
N ALA A 163 -0.03 24.79 -10.43
CA ALA A 163 0.51 26.11 -10.78
C ALA A 163 1.22 26.87 -9.64
N VAL A 164 1.72 26.16 -8.62
CA VAL A 164 2.52 26.75 -7.54
C VAL A 164 4.00 26.37 -7.68
N ALA A 165 4.89 27.31 -7.33
CA ALA A 165 6.34 27.10 -7.34
C ALA A 165 6.88 26.52 -6.02
N SER A 166 6.12 26.66 -4.93
CA SER A 166 6.44 26.12 -3.63
C SER A 166 5.17 25.61 -2.95
N HIS A 167 5.24 24.42 -2.37
CA HIS A 167 4.13 23.80 -1.63
C HIS A 167 4.63 23.33 -0.27
N PRO A 168 4.48 24.15 0.78
CA PRO A 168 4.74 23.75 2.16
C PRO A 168 3.55 22.95 2.69
N GLU A 169 3.82 21.83 3.34
CA GLU A 169 2.80 20.96 3.91
C GLU A 169 3.26 20.42 5.28
N VAL A 170 2.37 20.52 6.28
CA VAL A 170 2.59 19.93 7.60
C VAL A 170 2.03 18.51 7.58
N ILE A 171 2.89 17.51 7.80
CA ILE A 171 2.51 16.11 7.76
C ILE A 171 2.10 15.62 9.17
N GLY A 172 2.87 15.99 10.20
CA GLY A 172 2.59 15.62 11.59
C GLY A 172 3.45 14.46 12.10
N ASP A 173 2.88 13.62 12.95
CA ASP A 173 3.59 12.63 13.75
C ASP A 173 3.37 11.17 13.30
N GLY A 174 4.28 10.30 13.75
CA GLY A 174 4.17 8.86 13.55
C GLY A 174 4.34 8.46 12.08
N VAL A 175 5.14 9.21 11.33
CA VAL A 175 5.37 8.99 9.90
C VAL A 175 6.52 8.00 9.71
N GLN A 176 6.31 6.99 8.87
CA GLN A 176 7.32 5.99 8.51
C GLN A 176 7.87 6.15 7.09
N THR A 177 6.98 6.45 6.15
CA THR A 177 7.34 6.57 4.73
C THR A 177 6.59 7.72 4.09
N ILE A 178 7.29 8.44 3.21
CA ILE A 178 6.73 9.52 2.41
C ILE A 178 7.11 9.26 0.95
N THR A 179 6.10 9.16 0.11
CA THR A 179 6.22 8.99 -1.34
C THR A 179 5.59 10.18 -2.04
N LEU A 180 6.26 10.73 -3.05
CA LEU A 180 5.71 11.74 -3.95
C LEU A 180 5.31 11.06 -5.26
N LEU A 181 4.06 11.26 -5.66
CA LEU A 181 3.53 10.82 -6.95
C LEU A 181 3.35 12.05 -7.84
N ASN A 182 3.81 11.93 -9.07
CA ASN A 182 3.66 12.90 -10.13
C ASN A 182 3.00 12.19 -11.32
N PHE A 183 1.88 12.73 -11.78
CA PHE A 183 1.16 12.26 -12.96
C PHE A 183 1.14 13.33 -14.06
N ASP A 184 1.83 14.45 -13.88
CA ASP A 184 2.10 15.40 -14.94
C ASP A 184 3.04 14.75 -15.94
N GLN A 185 2.43 14.14 -16.96
CA GLN A 185 3.12 13.85 -18.19
C GLN A 185 3.39 15.19 -18.84
N GLY A 186 4.67 15.59 -18.92
CA GLY A 186 5.05 16.60 -19.88
C GLY A 186 4.49 16.19 -21.23
N LEU A 187 3.70 17.07 -21.85
CA LEU A 187 2.92 16.85 -23.07
C LEU A 187 3.73 16.08 -24.12
N ALA A 188 3.62 14.75 -24.13
CA ALA A 188 4.40 13.85 -24.98
C ALA A 188 3.82 13.75 -26.40
N THR A 189 3.36 14.88 -26.96
CA THR A 189 2.80 14.92 -28.33
C THR A 189 3.61 15.78 -29.28
N THR A 190 4.64 16.48 -28.84
CA THR A 190 5.57 17.18 -29.73
C THR A 190 6.99 17.10 -29.18
N ALA A 191 7.99 17.14 -30.05
CA ALA A 191 9.42 16.99 -29.76
C ALA A 191 10.03 18.08 -28.82
N ALA A 192 9.22 18.74 -28.00
CA ALA A 192 9.65 19.61 -26.91
C ALA A 192 9.60 18.81 -25.60
N THR A 193 10.77 18.35 -25.17
CA THR A 193 11.05 17.61 -23.94
C THR A 193 10.79 18.45 -22.69
N THR A 194 9.53 18.64 -22.30
CA THR A 194 9.24 18.94 -20.88
C THR A 194 9.31 17.63 -20.13
N ASP A 195 10.50 17.33 -19.59
CA ASP A 195 10.73 16.12 -18.82
C ASP A 195 9.88 16.17 -17.54
N ALA A 196 9.08 15.13 -17.27
CA ALA A 196 8.28 15.04 -16.05
C ALA A 196 9.14 15.13 -14.78
N ASN A 197 10.44 14.81 -14.90
CA ASN A 197 11.45 15.02 -13.87
C ASN A 197 11.70 16.50 -13.52
N GLN A 198 11.17 17.45 -14.28
CA GLN A 198 11.30 18.89 -14.06
C GLN A 198 10.11 19.50 -13.31
N VAL A 199 9.04 18.75 -13.05
CA VAL A 199 7.89 19.24 -12.28
C VAL A 199 8.29 19.48 -10.83
N VAL A 200 9.01 18.53 -10.23
CA VAL A 200 9.53 18.62 -8.86
C VAL A 200 11.03 18.91 -8.96
N THR A 201 11.44 20.10 -8.52
CA THR A 201 12.82 20.59 -8.65
C THR A 201 13.61 20.43 -7.34
N GLY A 202 12.93 20.37 -6.20
CA GLY A 202 13.54 20.16 -4.90
C GLY A 202 12.55 19.73 -3.84
N ILE A 203 13.06 19.07 -2.80
CA ILE A 203 12.31 18.61 -1.64
C ILE A 203 13.13 18.93 -0.39
N GLN A 204 12.49 19.60 0.56
CA GLN A 204 13.00 19.76 1.90
C GLN A 204 12.06 19.07 2.89
N LEU A 205 12.58 18.14 3.67
CA LEU A 205 11.85 17.42 4.72
C LEU A 205 12.50 17.76 6.06
N ASN A 206 11.74 18.40 6.95
CA ASN A 206 12.15 18.68 8.32
C ASN A 206 11.41 17.75 9.27
N THR A 207 12.15 17.08 10.16
CA THR A 207 11.62 16.14 11.15
C THR A 207 12.34 16.34 12.49
N ASN A 208 11.84 15.70 13.55
CA ASN A 208 12.54 15.60 14.83
C ASN A 208 13.92 14.89 14.75
N ILE A 209 14.15 14.07 13.72
CA ILE A 209 15.41 13.32 13.53
C ILE A 209 16.42 14.15 12.74
N GLY A 210 15.96 15.11 11.93
CA GLY A 210 16.82 15.99 11.15
C GLY A 210 16.13 16.57 9.92
N THR A 211 16.93 17.28 9.12
CA THR A 211 16.52 17.88 7.85
C THR A 211 17.14 17.12 6.68
N PHE A 212 16.30 16.76 5.72
CA PHE A 212 16.71 16.12 4.47
C PHE A 212 16.40 17.07 3.32
N ASN A 213 17.37 17.29 2.44
CA ASN A 213 17.22 18.10 1.24
C ASN A 213 17.58 17.25 0.03
N GLU A 214 16.67 17.16 -0.93
CA GLU A 214 16.85 16.41 -2.17
C GLU A 214 16.57 17.33 -3.36
N THR A 215 17.39 17.22 -4.40
CA THR A 215 17.18 17.90 -5.69
C THR A 215 16.53 16.95 -6.67
N ALA A 216 15.96 17.47 -7.77
CA ALA A 216 15.45 16.63 -8.87
C ALA A 216 16.48 15.59 -9.31
N ASP A 217 17.74 15.98 -9.50
CA ASP A 217 18.80 15.08 -9.97
C ASP A 217 19.09 13.94 -8.99
N HIS A 218 19.09 14.23 -7.69
CA HIS A 218 19.27 13.19 -6.67
C HIS A 218 18.10 12.19 -6.68
N LEU A 219 16.86 12.69 -6.74
CA LEU A 219 15.65 11.87 -6.79
C LEU A 219 15.65 10.96 -8.03
N ASN A 220 15.97 11.53 -9.20
CA ASN A 220 16.07 10.80 -10.46
C ASN A 220 17.18 9.75 -10.41
N SER A 221 18.37 10.09 -9.89
CA SER A 221 19.50 9.15 -9.83
C SER A 221 19.21 7.95 -8.94
N ARG A 222 18.51 8.13 -7.81
CA ARG A 222 18.07 7.05 -6.91
C ARG A 222 17.04 6.16 -7.59
N SER A 223 16.06 6.75 -8.26
CA SER A 223 15.05 6.04 -9.06
C SER A 223 15.70 5.18 -10.16
N MET A 224 16.68 5.72 -10.88
CA MET A 224 17.39 5.02 -11.96
C MET A 224 18.12 3.75 -11.51
N ARG A 225 18.63 3.71 -10.28
CA ARG A 225 19.34 2.53 -9.74
C ARG A 225 18.41 1.34 -9.47
N MET A 226 17.09 1.55 -9.47
CA MET A 226 16.10 0.53 -9.12
C MET A 226 15.53 -0.21 -10.34
N PHE A 227 15.89 0.16 -11.57
CA PHE A 227 15.26 -0.38 -12.79
C PHE A 227 16.26 -0.92 -13.80
N GLU A 228 15.93 -2.08 -14.36
CA GLU A 228 16.74 -2.78 -15.37
C GLU A 228 16.54 -2.22 -16.79
N THR A 229 15.43 -1.52 -17.09
CA THR A 229 15.11 -1.03 -18.45
C THR A 229 14.62 0.42 -18.50
N GLN A 230 14.87 1.08 -19.63
CA GLN A 230 14.53 2.50 -19.88
C GLN A 230 13.03 2.73 -20.11
N THR A 231 12.25 1.74 -20.57
CA THR A 231 10.79 1.88 -20.74
C THR A 231 10.08 1.89 -19.39
N ALA A 232 10.52 1.04 -18.44
CA ALA A 232 10.00 1.00 -17.08
C ALA A 232 10.30 2.29 -16.28
N ARG A 233 11.22 3.13 -16.78
CA ARG A 233 11.60 4.43 -16.23
C ARG A 233 10.55 5.52 -16.42
N TYR A 234 9.84 5.58 -17.55
CA TYR A 234 9.05 6.78 -17.89
C TYR A 234 7.85 7.03 -16.95
N ILE A 235 7.24 5.96 -16.44
CA ILE A 235 6.11 6.07 -15.49
C ILE A 235 6.63 6.17 -14.04
N ARG A 236 7.78 5.57 -13.74
CA ARG A 236 8.34 5.49 -12.37
C ARG A 236 9.30 6.63 -12.02
N GLY A 237 9.87 7.30 -13.01
CA GLY A 237 10.55 8.59 -12.85
C GLY A 237 9.63 9.67 -12.30
N GLN A 238 8.32 9.42 -12.25
CA GLN A 238 7.34 10.31 -11.67
C GLN A 238 6.85 9.84 -10.28
N CYS A 239 7.51 8.85 -9.66
CA CYS A 239 7.21 8.38 -8.31
C CYS A 239 8.49 8.34 -7.48
N TYR A 240 8.56 9.13 -6.41
CA TYR A 240 9.77 9.32 -5.62
C TYR A 240 9.54 8.95 -4.16
N ARG A 241 10.24 7.93 -3.67
CA ARG A 241 10.28 7.63 -2.24
C ARG A 241 11.28 8.53 -1.55
N ILE A 242 10.77 9.62 -0.98
CA ILE A 242 11.56 10.68 -0.32
C ILE A 242 12.25 10.11 0.91
N HIS A 243 11.49 9.39 1.74
CA HIS A 243 11.99 8.79 2.96
C HIS A 243 11.30 7.45 3.23
N SER A 244 12.05 6.49 3.74
CA SER A 244 11.54 5.24 4.29
C SER A 244 12.52 4.80 5.37
N HIS A 245 12.10 4.87 6.63
CA HIS A 245 12.96 4.42 7.73
C HIS A 245 12.53 3.02 8.15
N ASN A 246 13.50 2.10 8.22
CA ASN A 246 13.34 0.77 8.80
C ASN A 246 13.21 0.87 10.33
N GLY A 247 12.05 1.34 10.82
CA GLY A 247 11.62 1.16 12.22
C GLY A 247 11.61 2.41 13.12
N ALA A 248 12.22 3.53 12.73
CA ALA A 248 12.13 4.78 13.49
C ALA A 248 10.98 5.64 12.97
N LEU A 249 10.11 6.11 13.88
CA LEU A 249 9.06 7.06 13.54
C LEU A 249 9.60 8.48 13.48
N MET A 250 9.16 9.21 12.46
CA MET A 250 9.36 10.65 12.38
C MET A 250 8.17 11.39 13.00
N HIS A 251 8.51 12.43 13.74
CA HIS A 251 7.61 13.36 14.40
C HIS A 251 7.88 14.79 13.94
N ASP A 252 6.91 15.68 14.13
CA ASP A 252 6.94 17.08 13.69
C ASP A 252 7.28 17.24 12.20
N VAL A 253 6.79 16.32 11.38
CA VAL A 253 7.19 16.23 9.98
C VAL A 253 6.59 17.36 9.17
N ARG A 254 7.45 18.14 8.50
CA ARG A 254 7.07 19.20 7.56
C ARG A 254 7.83 19.00 6.26
N ILE A 255 7.11 19.05 5.15
CA ILE A 255 7.69 18.94 3.81
C ILE A 255 7.49 20.26 3.06
N THR A 256 8.49 20.65 2.28
CA THR A 256 8.38 21.75 1.31
C THR A 256 8.82 21.20 -0.03
N LEU A 257 7.89 21.23 -0.99
CA LEU A 257 8.18 20.87 -2.38
C LEU A 257 8.48 22.15 -3.16
N THR A 258 9.61 22.20 -3.86
CA THR A 258 9.90 23.22 -4.87
C THR A 258 9.55 22.67 -6.23
N MET A 259 8.74 23.40 -6.99
CA MET A 259 8.15 22.90 -8.24
C MET A 259 8.28 23.90 -9.37
N ASN A 260 8.26 23.38 -10.60
CA ASN A 260 8.07 24.21 -11.78
C ASN A 260 6.58 24.49 -11.97
N ALA A 261 6.15 25.70 -11.62
CA ALA A 261 4.75 26.11 -11.69
C ALA A 261 4.13 25.96 -13.10
N ALA A 262 4.93 26.09 -14.16
CA ALA A 262 4.44 25.95 -15.53
C ALA A 262 4.10 24.49 -15.92
N LEU A 263 4.66 23.51 -15.20
CA LEU A 263 4.51 22.09 -15.49
C LEU A 263 3.64 21.35 -14.46
N ASN A 264 3.40 21.98 -13.31
CA ASN A 264 2.59 21.44 -12.23
C ASN A 264 1.10 21.65 -12.50
N THR A 265 0.40 20.62 -12.96
CA THR A 265 -1.05 20.66 -13.19
C THR A 265 -1.80 20.28 -11.93
N ALA A 266 -2.94 20.93 -11.71
CA ALA A 266 -3.80 20.62 -10.58
C ALA A 266 -4.26 19.15 -10.60
N ALA A 267 -4.30 18.54 -9.41
CA ALA A 267 -4.77 17.17 -9.19
C ALA A 267 -3.96 16.06 -9.91
N ASN A 268 -2.71 16.34 -10.29
CA ASN A 268 -1.79 15.35 -10.86
C ASN A 268 -0.59 15.05 -9.93
N ASN A 269 -0.38 15.81 -8.87
CA ASN A 269 0.73 15.59 -7.93
C ASN A 269 0.19 15.28 -6.53
N PHE A 270 0.76 14.28 -5.85
CA PHE A 270 0.28 13.81 -4.55
C PHE A 270 1.42 13.42 -3.63
N ILE A 271 1.30 13.75 -2.34
CA ILE A 271 2.15 13.25 -1.27
C ILE A 271 1.40 12.11 -0.57
N VAL A 272 1.96 10.91 -0.62
CA VAL A 272 1.46 9.74 0.09
C VAL A 272 2.28 9.55 1.35
N VAL A 273 1.60 9.53 2.49
CA VAL A 273 2.19 9.42 3.82
C VAL A 273 1.70 8.13 4.45
N ARG A 274 2.65 7.30 4.89
CA ARG A 274 2.41 6.03 5.57
C ARG A 274 2.95 6.13 6.98
N GLY A 275 2.14 5.74 7.96
CA GLY A 275 2.51 5.82 9.36
C GLY A 275 1.51 5.12 10.27
N TYR A 276 1.62 5.34 11.57
CA TYR A 276 0.60 4.94 12.52
C TYR A 276 0.44 6.00 13.62
N LYS A 277 -0.80 6.12 14.09
CA LYS A 277 -1.11 6.96 15.25
C LYS A 277 -0.83 6.15 16.50
N HIS A 278 0.01 6.69 17.38
CA HIS A 278 0.22 6.12 18.68
C HIS A 278 -1.05 6.25 19.52
N ASP A 279 -1.50 5.13 20.05
CA ASP A 279 -2.55 5.04 21.05
C ASP A 279 -1.99 4.24 22.22
N GLY A 280 -2.06 4.81 23.43
CA GLY A 280 -1.47 4.21 24.62
C GLY A 280 -2.09 2.86 24.95
N GLU A 281 -3.39 2.71 24.72
CA GLU A 281 -4.09 1.44 24.94
C GLU A 281 -3.62 0.36 23.94
N THR A 282 -3.56 0.71 22.66
CA THR A 282 -3.01 -0.18 21.61
C THR A 282 -1.58 -0.61 21.94
N HIS A 283 -0.74 0.31 22.44
CA HIS A 283 0.63 0.00 22.83
C HIS A 283 0.72 -0.95 24.03
N ILE A 284 -0.12 -0.76 25.06
CA ILE A 284 -0.16 -1.68 26.22
C ILE A 284 -0.58 -3.08 25.77
N ARG A 285 -1.63 -3.18 24.95
CA ARG A 285 -2.11 -4.45 24.39
C ARG A 285 -1.05 -5.13 23.52
N ALA A 286 -0.28 -4.34 22.76
CA ALA A 286 0.85 -4.84 21.99
C ALA A 286 1.85 -5.57 22.89
N HIS A 287 2.24 -4.91 23.98
CA HIS A 287 3.19 -5.45 24.96
C HIS A 287 2.65 -6.73 25.64
N GLU A 288 1.38 -6.74 26.05
CA GLU A 288 0.74 -7.94 26.61
C GLU A 288 0.71 -9.11 25.62
N THR A 289 0.41 -8.84 24.36
CA THR A 289 0.35 -9.85 23.30
C THR A 289 1.73 -10.44 23.03
N MET A 290 2.77 -9.59 22.97
CA MET A 290 4.16 -10.02 22.87
C MET A 290 4.55 -10.91 24.06
N HIS A 291 4.21 -10.51 25.29
CA HIS A 291 4.52 -11.27 26.49
C HIS A 291 3.82 -12.64 26.52
N LYS A 292 2.55 -12.71 26.10
CA LYS A 292 1.79 -13.97 25.96
C LYS A 292 2.44 -14.89 24.92
N HIS A 293 2.81 -14.37 23.75
CA HIS A 293 3.47 -15.15 22.71
C HIS A 293 4.85 -15.67 23.14
N GLN A 294 5.65 -14.83 23.81
CA GLN A 294 6.92 -15.25 24.39
C GLN A 294 6.74 -16.36 25.42
N THR A 295 5.78 -16.20 26.33
CA THR A 295 5.48 -17.21 27.37
C THR A 295 5.04 -18.53 26.75
N ALA A 296 4.14 -18.49 25.77
CA ALA A 296 3.68 -19.67 25.06
C ALA A 296 4.83 -20.37 24.31
N HIS A 297 5.74 -19.60 23.69
CA HIS A 297 6.92 -20.14 23.03
C HIS A 297 7.86 -20.84 24.02
N VAL A 298 8.16 -20.21 25.16
CA VAL A 298 8.98 -20.80 26.22
C VAL A 298 8.35 -22.09 26.75
N GLN A 299 7.03 -22.10 27.00
CA GLN A 299 6.31 -23.30 27.44
C GLN A 299 6.35 -24.43 26.40
N HIS A 300 6.20 -24.09 25.11
CA HIS A 300 6.29 -25.05 24.02
C HIS A 300 7.68 -25.69 23.94
N VAL A 301 8.73 -24.87 23.99
CA VAL A 301 10.14 -25.33 24.01
C VAL A 301 10.40 -26.21 25.24
N ALA A 302 9.95 -25.80 26.43
CA ALA A 302 10.10 -26.57 27.66
C ALA A 302 9.43 -27.95 27.58
N LYS A 303 8.24 -28.03 26.97
CA LYS A 303 7.51 -29.30 26.75
C LYS A 303 8.28 -30.24 25.80
N HIS A 304 8.91 -29.71 24.75
CA HIS A 304 9.71 -30.52 23.83
C HIS A 304 11.02 -30.99 24.44
N ILE A 305 11.74 -30.14 25.17
CA ILE A 305 12.95 -30.54 25.89
C ILE A 305 12.64 -31.59 26.96
N GLY A 306 11.55 -31.43 27.71
CA GLY A 306 11.10 -32.41 28.70
C GLY A 306 10.78 -33.77 28.10
N ASN A 307 10.10 -33.79 26.94
CA ASN A 307 9.78 -35.02 26.22
C ASN A 307 11.02 -35.71 25.63
N ASP A 308 12.02 -34.95 25.16
CA ASP A 308 13.29 -35.49 24.68
C ASP A 308 14.12 -36.11 25.81
N ALA A 309 14.14 -35.46 26.98
CA ALA A 309 14.82 -35.98 28.17
C ALA A 309 14.18 -37.31 28.65
N ILE A 310 12.84 -37.36 28.70
CA ILE A 310 12.08 -38.57 29.07
C ILE A 310 12.28 -39.70 28.05
N SER A 311 12.31 -39.38 26.75
CA SER A 311 12.53 -40.37 25.69
C SER A 311 13.95 -40.94 25.73
N LYS A 312 14.96 -40.10 26.00
CA LYS A 312 16.35 -40.55 26.18
C LYS A 312 16.50 -41.44 27.42
N SER A 313 15.88 -41.09 28.55
CA SER A 313 15.93 -41.93 29.76
C SER A 313 15.21 -43.27 29.58
N LEU A 314 14.06 -43.29 28.87
CA LEU A 314 13.34 -44.52 28.55
C LEU A 314 14.14 -45.44 27.61
N ASN A 315 14.81 -44.88 26.61
CA ASN A 315 15.67 -45.65 25.71
C ASN A 315 16.93 -46.17 26.43
N ALA A 316 17.53 -45.37 27.31
CA ALA A 316 18.64 -45.82 28.15
C ALA A 316 18.22 -46.95 29.09
N ALA A 317 17.05 -46.84 29.73
CA ALA A 317 16.48 -47.89 30.58
C ALA A 317 16.17 -49.17 29.79
N ARG A 318 15.63 -49.06 28.58
CA ARG A 318 15.37 -50.21 27.69
C ARG A 318 16.65 -50.91 27.23
N ASN A 319 17.70 -50.16 26.92
CA ASN A 319 18.98 -50.73 26.51
C ASN A 319 19.74 -51.35 27.70
N GLY A 320 19.67 -50.74 28.88
CA GLY A 320 20.20 -51.33 30.12
C GLY A 320 19.51 -52.63 30.50
N ALA A 321 18.19 -52.72 30.35
CA ALA A 321 17.42 -53.94 30.61
C ALA A 321 17.69 -55.08 29.60
N ARG A 322 18.16 -54.76 28.38
CA ARG A 322 18.56 -55.77 27.38
C ARG A 322 19.93 -56.39 27.65
N HIS A 323 20.80 -55.73 28.40
CA HIS A 323 22.12 -56.24 28.79
C HIS A 323 22.10 -57.08 30.08
N LEU A 324 20.94 -57.19 30.74
CA LEU A 324 20.73 -58.00 31.96
C LEU A 324 19.94 -59.29 31.67
N ARG A 325 19.85 -59.70 30.40
CA ARG A 325 19.29 -60.99 29.97
C ARG A 325 20.35 -61.83 29.28
#